data_AF-A0A5C8NHV7-F1
#
_entry.id   AF-A0A5C8NHV7-F1
#
_cell.length_a   1.000
_cell.length_b   1.000
_cell.length_c   1.000
_cell.angle_alpha   90.00
_cell.angle_beta   90.00
_cell.angle_gamma   90.00
#
_symmetry.space_group_name_H-M   'P 1'
#
loop_
_entity.id
_entity.type
_entity.pdbx_description
1 polymer ?
#
loop_
_entity_poly.entity_id
_entity_poly.type
_entity_poly.pdbx_seq_one_letter_code
_entity_poly.pdbx_strand_id
1 'polypeptide(L)'
;MSDADKKALWDRWGALTVSLLSMRVAIEREHALWEHLDVTNRAETRIKSSVGGKFKIKITDHAAALEDQSTLASAALVLSYSMAEAAALERLGLDSRKVHGIEEWGARLLESNTSSWDDVEGGLAGVVEVAVIRNLVVHGPLTIDAASAKRLRKAGCTTLDAGDQVVLDLDIVGGYRHRLRHLLEAGGLKRKRRAG
;
A
#
# COMPACT_ATOMS: atom_id res chain seq x y z
N MET A 1 11.17 -15.47 -14.98
CA MET A 1 10.17 -15.79 -13.95
C MET A 1 9.27 -16.92 -14.44
N SER A 2 9.31 -18.05 -13.75
CA SER A 2 8.53 -19.25 -14.06
C SER A 2 7.05 -19.10 -13.68
N ASP A 3 6.20 -20.05 -14.10
CA ASP A 3 4.81 -20.12 -13.65
C ASP A 3 4.69 -20.37 -12.14
N ALA A 4 5.66 -21.09 -11.55
CA ALA A 4 5.72 -21.31 -10.11
C ALA A 4 5.98 -19.99 -9.36
N ASP A 5 6.89 -19.16 -9.86
CA ASP A 5 7.21 -17.85 -9.27
C ASP A 5 6.00 -16.90 -9.38
N LYS A 6 5.31 -16.89 -10.54
CA LYS A 6 4.04 -16.15 -10.72
C LYS A 6 2.99 -16.60 -9.70
N LYS A 7 2.86 -17.91 -9.48
CA LYS A 7 1.94 -18.46 -8.49
C LYS A 7 2.33 -17.99 -7.08
N ALA A 8 3.61 -18.08 -6.71
CA ALA A 8 4.11 -17.65 -5.40
C ALA A 8 3.87 -16.15 -5.15
N LEU A 9 4.07 -15.28 -6.16
CA LEU A 9 3.74 -13.86 -6.11
C LEU A 9 2.26 -13.64 -5.74
N TRP A 10 1.34 -14.27 -6.47
CA TRP A 10 -0.09 -14.06 -6.25
C TRP A 10 -0.60 -14.71 -4.97
N ASP A 11 -0.01 -15.83 -4.54
CA ASP A 11 -0.32 -16.43 -3.25
C ASP A 11 0.13 -15.50 -2.11
N ARG A 12 1.32 -14.88 -2.21
CA ARG A 12 1.77 -13.86 -1.25
C ARG A 12 0.89 -12.61 -1.28
N TRP A 13 0.48 -12.16 -2.47
CA TRP A 13 -0.42 -10.99 -2.62
C TRP A 13 -1.79 -11.28 -1.99
N GLY A 14 -2.31 -12.49 -2.20
CA GLY A 14 -3.52 -12.98 -1.56
C GLY A 14 -3.39 -13.04 -0.04
N ALA A 15 -2.30 -13.61 0.47
CA ALA A 15 -2.04 -13.69 1.91
C ALA A 15 -1.96 -12.30 2.56
N LEU A 16 -1.26 -11.34 1.93
CA LEU A 16 -1.24 -9.95 2.38
C LEU A 16 -2.64 -9.35 2.39
N THR A 17 -3.42 -9.56 1.32
CA THR A 17 -4.80 -9.06 1.22
C THR A 17 -5.69 -9.61 2.33
N VAL A 18 -5.63 -10.93 2.58
CA VAL A 18 -6.38 -11.57 3.67
C VAL A 18 -5.95 -11.01 5.01
N SER A 19 -4.64 -10.88 5.26
CA SER A 19 -4.14 -10.32 6.51
C SER A 19 -4.64 -8.89 6.75
N LEU A 20 -4.63 -8.04 5.73
CA LEU A 20 -5.12 -6.66 5.82
C LEU A 20 -6.62 -6.61 6.11
N LEU A 21 -7.42 -7.44 5.43
CA LEU A 21 -8.85 -7.53 5.68
C LEU A 21 -9.15 -8.05 7.08
N SER A 22 -8.42 -9.08 7.55
CA SER A 22 -8.56 -9.59 8.91
C SER A 22 -8.19 -8.55 9.96
N MET A 23 -7.14 -7.75 9.72
CA MET A 23 -6.76 -6.64 10.61
C MET A 23 -7.85 -5.55 10.62
N ARG A 24 -8.38 -5.17 9.46
CA ARG A 24 -9.49 -4.19 9.36
C ARG A 24 -10.71 -4.65 10.17
N VAL A 25 -11.15 -5.90 9.97
CA VAL A 25 -12.28 -6.48 10.72
C VAL A 25 -11.99 -6.52 12.22
N ALA A 26 -10.77 -6.86 12.63
CA ALA A 26 -10.39 -6.88 14.04
C ALA A 26 -10.42 -5.47 14.66
N ILE A 27 -9.90 -4.47 13.96
CA ILE A 27 -9.91 -3.06 14.38
C ILE A 27 -11.35 -2.54 14.49
N GLU A 28 -12.18 -2.75 13.47
CA GLU A 28 -13.59 -2.32 13.46
C GLU A 28 -14.38 -2.98 14.61
N ARG A 29 -14.15 -4.27 14.85
CA ARG A 29 -14.78 -4.98 15.97
C ARG A 29 -14.34 -4.45 17.34
N GLU A 30 -13.04 -4.19 17.51
CA GLU A 30 -12.50 -3.67 18.76
C GLU A 30 -13.00 -2.24 19.01
N HIS A 31 -13.04 -1.41 17.96
CA HIS A 31 -13.58 -0.05 18.03
C HIS A 31 -15.05 -0.06 18.45
N ALA A 32 -15.89 -0.86 17.79
CA ALA A 32 -17.30 -1.01 18.14
C ALA A 32 -17.50 -1.53 19.58
N LEU A 33 -16.67 -2.46 20.04
CA LEU A 33 -16.69 -2.93 21.43
C LEU A 33 -16.48 -1.76 22.39
N TRP A 34 -15.43 -0.96 22.17
CA TRP A 34 -15.14 0.16 23.04
C TRP A 34 -16.21 1.23 22.95
N GLU A 35 -16.71 1.60 21.78
CA GLU A 35 -17.81 2.58 21.64
C GLU A 35 -19.04 2.20 22.47
N HIS A 36 -19.46 0.95 22.45
CA HIS A 36 -20.68 0.49 23.12
C HIS A 36 -20.48 0.05 24.57
N LEU A 37 -19.25 -0.01 25.07
CA LEU A 37 -18.99 -0.41 26.46
C LEU A 37 -19.37 0.72 27.43
N ASP A 38 -20.38 0.46 28.26
CA ASP A 38 -20.79 1.37 29.33
C ASP A 38 -19.82 1.26 30.52
N VAL A 39 -18.94 2.26 30.64
CA VAL A 39 -17.89 2.30 31.67
C VAL A 39 -18.00 3.61 32.44
N THR A 40 -18.24 3.51 33.74
CA THR A 40 -18.18 4.66 34.65
C THR A 40 -16.78 5.28 34.61
N ASN A 41 -16.70 6.56 34.26
CA ASN A 41 -15.44 7.31 34.13
C ASN A 41 -14.46 6.74 33.08
N ARG A 42 -14.95 6.63 31.83
CA ARG A 42 -14.18 6.20 30.64
C ARG A 42 -12.85 6.94 30.45
N ALA A 43 -12.79 8.23 30.80
CA ALA A 43 -11.60 9.07 30.64
C ALA A 43 -10.41 8.64 31.52
N GLU A 44 -10.67 7.95 32.63
CA GLU A 44 -9.63 7.49 33.57
C GLU A 44 -9.45 5.97 33.57
N THR A 45 -10.36 5.25 32.94
CA THR A 45 -10.29 3.79 32.82
C THR A 45 -9.22 3.38 31.81
N ARG A 46 -8.44 2.35 32.16
CA ARG A 46 -7.28 1.91 31.39
C ARG A 46 -7.38 0.44 30.98
N ILE A 47 -7.04 0.17 29.73
CA ILE A 47 -6.87 -1.17 29.17
C ILE A 47 -5.49 -1.67 29.59
N LYS A 48 -5.41 -2.95 29.98
CA LYS A 48 -4.16 -3.64 30.26
C LYS A 48 -4.09 -4.88 29.39
N SER A 49 -2.96 -5.08 28.72
CA SER A 49 -2.68 -6.31 27.99
C SER A 49 -1.29 -6.82 28.36
N SER A 50 -1.15 -8.14 28.43
CA SER A 50 0.14 -8.82 28.54
C SER A 50 0.76 -9.12 27.17
N VAL A 51 0.00 -8.95 26.08
CA VAL A 51 0.48 -9.15 24.71
C VAL A 51 1.46 -8.04 24.37
N GLY A 52 2.70 -8.40 24.04
CA GLY A 52 3.75 -7.44 23.69
C GLY A 52 4.42 -6.71 24.88
N GLY A 53 4.16 -7.13 26.12
CA GLY A 53 4.80 -6.58 27.32
C GLY A 53 3.79 -5.94 28.29
N LYS A 54 4.23 -4.93 29.08
CA LYS A 54 3.38 -4.20 30.02
C LYS A 54 2.63 -3.08 29.30
N PHE A 55 1.66 -3.42 28.46
CA PHE A 55 0.84 -2.43 27.77
C PHE A 55 -0.25 -1.88 28.69
N LYS A 56 -0.33 -0.55 28.80
CA LYS A 56 -1.35 0.15 29.60
C LYS A 56 -1.71 1.48 28.95
N ILE A 57 -2.96 1.67 28.55
CA ILE A 57 -3.45 2.85 27.83
C ILE A 57 -4.84 3.25 28.35
N LYS A 58 -5.24 4.53 28.23
CA LYS A 58 -6.63 4.94 28.51
C LYS A 58 -7.56 4.40 27.41
N ILE A 59 -8.83 4.12 27.76
CA ILE A 59 -9.82 3.68 26.75
C ILE A 59 -9.97 4.72 25.63
N THR A 60 -9.99 6.02 25.97
CA THR A 60 -10.10 7.11 24.99
C THR A 60 -8.94 7.11 24.00
N ASP A 61 -7.71 6.96 24.48
CA ASP A 61 -6.51 6.99 23.64
C ASP A 61 -6.42 5.73 22.79
N HIS A 62 -6.91 4.59 23.31
CA HIS A 62 -6.99 3.35 22.53
C HIS A 62 -8.02 3.44 21.40
N ALA A 63 -9.21 3.97 21.68
CA ALA A 63 -10.24 4.17 20.65
C ALA A 63 -9.75 5.11 19.54
N ALA A 64 -9.13 6.24 19.90
CA ALA A 64 -8.51 7.15 18.94
C ALA A 64 -7.41 6.47 18.11
N ALA A 65 -6.60 5.60 18.73
CA ALA A 65 -5.58 4.85 18.00
C ALA A 65 -6.17 3.79 17.05
N LEU A 66 -7.37 3.27 17.30
CA LEU A 66 -8.08 2.36 16.38
C LEU A 66 -8.68 3.10 15.19
N GLU A 67 -9.04 4.37 15.35
CA GLU A 67 -9.52 5.25 14.26
C GLU A 67 -8.39 5.66 13.31
N ASP A 68 -7.15 5.71 13.80
CA ASP A 68 -5.97 5.98 12.98
C ASP A 68 -5.61 4.80 12.06
N GLN A 69 -6.27 4.75 10.90
CA GLN A 69 -5.99 3.76 9.86
C GLN A 69 -4.65 4.01 9.14
N SER A 70 -3.99 5.15 9.35
CA SER A 70 -2.84 5.57 8.56
C SER A 70 -1.67 4.59 8.70
N THR A 71 -1.47 4.00 9.88
CA THR A 71 -0.41 3.01 10.12
C THR A 71 -0.64 1.73 9.32
N LEU A 72 -1.85 1.19 9.35
CA LEU A 72 -2.19 -0.02 8.60
C LEU A 72 -2.17 0.24 7.08
N ALA A 73 -2.71 1.37 6.65
CA ALA A 73 -2.68 1.83 5.26
C ALA A 73 -1.23 1.99 4.76
N SER A 74 -0.37 2.63 5.55
CA SER A 74 1.05 2.80 5.25
C SER A 74 1.77 1.46 5.08
N ALA A 75 1.57 0.52 6.03
CA ALA A 75 2.15 -0.81 5.94
C ALA A 75 1.66 -1.57 4.70
N ALA A 76 0.36 -1.50 4.40
CA ALA A 76 -0.24 -2.11 3.22
C ALA A 76 0.38 -1.59 1.92
N LEU A 77 0.57 -0.27 1.82
CA LEU A 77 1.16 0.39 0.65
C LEU A 77 2.62 -0.04 0.47
N VAL A 78 3.44 0.09 1.52
CA VAL A 78 4.88 -0.25 1.47
C VAL A 78 5.09 -1.71 1.11
N LEU A 79 4.36 -2.63 1.74
CA LEU A 79 4.47 -4.06 1.46
C LEU A 79 4.02 -4.40 0.03
N SER A 80 2.91 -3.81 -0.43
CA SER A 80 2.39 -4.08 -1.78
C SER A 80 3.32 -3.53 -2.86
N TYR A 81 3.86 -2.31 -2.68
CA TYR A 81 4.85 -1.73 -3.58
C TYR A 81 6.10 -2.60 -3.62
N SER A 82 6.64 -2.99 -2.46
CA SER A 82 7.87 -3.79 -2.38
C SER A 82 7.72 -5.15 -3.07
N MET A 83 6.55 -5.76 -2.95
CA MET A 83 6.23 -7.00 -3.66
C MET A 83 6.14 -6.82 -5.17
N ALA A 84 5.52 -5.73 -5.63
CA ALA A 84 5.42 -5.41 -7.05
C ALA A 84 6.80 -5.15 -7.67
N GLU A 85 7.61 -4.32 -7.02
CA GLU A 85 8.98 -4.02 -7.45
C GLU A 85 9.85 -5.28 -7.49
N ALA A 86 9.84 -6.10 -6.44
CA ALA A 86 10.60 -7.34 -6.41
C ALA A 86 10.22 -8.29 -7.56
N ALA A 87 8.92 -8.47 -7.81
CA ALA A 87 8.43 -9.31 -8.90
C ALA A 87 8.81 -8.78 -10.28
N ALA A 88 8.72 -7.46 -10.48
CA ALA A 88 9.10 -6.82 -11.73
C ALA A 88 10.60 -7.00 -12.01
N LEU A 89 11.45 -6.74 -11.01
CA LEU A 89 12.90 -6.88 -11.13
C LEU A 89 13.32 -8.32 -11.37
N GLU A 90 12.72 -9.29 -10.67
CA GLU A 90 12.95 -10.71 -10.90
C GLU A 90 12.54 -11.14 -12.31
N ARG A 91 11.39 -10.65 -12.80
CA ARG A 91 10.91 -10.91 -14.17
C ARG A 91 11.84 -10.36 -15.23
N LEU A 92 12.48 -9.23 -14.97
CA LEU A 92 13.39 -8.54 -15.87
C LEU A 92 14.85 -8.98 -15.71
N GLY A 93 15.17 -9.77 -14.67
CA GLY A 93 16.56 -10.14 -14.35
C GLY A 93 17.43 -8.94 -13.95
N LEU A 94 16.83 -7.93 -13.30
CA LEU A 94 17.50 -6.67 -12.95
C LEU A 94 17.91 -6.63 -11.48
N ASP A 95 19.03 -5.97 -11.20
CA ASP A 95 19.48 -5.65 -9.84
C ASP A 95 18.76 -4.40 -9.33
N SER A 96 18.10 -4.50 -8.17
CA SER A 96 17.34 -3.39 -7.56
C SER A 96 18.20 -2.15 -7.28
N ARG A 97 19.51 -2.31 -7.16
CA ARG A 97 20.44 -1.18 -6.94
C ARG A 97 20.73 -0.37 -8.21
N LYS A 98 20.34 -0.88 -9.38
CA LYS A 98 20.65 -0.31 -10.70
C LYS A 98 19.43 0.23 -11.44
N VAL A 99 18.25 0.17 -10.85
CA VAL A 99 17.00 0.58 -11.48
C VAL A 99 16.31 1.60 -10.57
N HIS A 100 15.92 2.74 -11.14
CA HIS A 100 15.42 3.88 -10.40
C HIS A 100 13.92 4.08 -10.59
N GLY A 101 13.16 3.78 -9.53
CA GLY A 101 11.74 4.13 -9.45
C GLY A 101 10.84 3.34 -10.40
N ILE A 102 9.54 3.49 -10.15
CA ILE A 102 8.48 2.77 -10.87
C ILE A 102 8.41 3.11 -12.35
N GLU A 103 8.83 4.32 -12.71
CA GLU A 103 8.88 4.78 -14.09
C GLU A 103 9.83 3.92 -14.92
N GLU A 104 11.01 3.59 -14.38
CA GLU A 104 12.03 2.83 -15.10
C GLU A 104 11.71 1.34 -15.11
N TRP A 105 11.49 0.71 -13.95
CA TRP A 105 11.20 -0.72 -13.93
C TRP A 105 9.83 -1.05 -14.52
N GLY A 106 8.84 -0.16 -14.35
CA GLY A 106 7.50 -0.36 -14.88
C GLY A 106 7.47 -0.23 -16.41
N ALA A 107 8.16 0.75 -16.99
CA ALA A 107 8.26 0.87 -18.44
C ALA A 107 8.91 -0.39 -19.05
N ARG A 108 10.05 -0.83 -18.50
CA ARG A 108 10.72 -2.06 -18.95
C ARG A 108 9.85 -3.30 -18.81
N LEU A 109 9.08 -3.40 -17.72
CA LEU A 109 8.17 -4.51 -17.49
C LEU A 109 7.07 -4.55 -18.57
N LEU A 110 6.46 -3.40 -18.87
CA LEU A 110 5.42 -3.28 -19.90
C LEU A 110 5.98 -3.57 -21.29
N GLU A 111 7.12 -2.98 -21.65
CA GLU A 111 7.83 -3.23 -22.91
C GLU A 111 8.14 -4.73 -23.10
N SER A 112 8.56 -5.41 -22.03
CA SER A 112 8.85 -6.86 -22.07
C SER A 112 7.63 -7.75 -22.38
N ASN A 113 6.43 -7.17 -22.31
CA ASN A 113 5.16 -7.82 -22.60
C ASN A 113 4.38 -7.14 -23.74
N THR A 114 5.01 -6.24 -24.51
CA THR A 114 4.37 -5.46 -25.60
C THR A 114 3.17 -4.64 -25.13
N SER A 115 3.17 -4.23 -23.86
CA SER A 115 2.17 -3.36 -23.25
C SER A 115 2.72 -1.93 -23.11
N SER A 116 1.84 -1.00 -22.78
CA SER A 116 2.15 0.41 -22.54
C SER A 116 1.50 0.90 -21.25
N TRP A 117 1.79 2.15 -20.87
CA TRP A 117 1.14 2.77 -19.72
C TRP A 117 -0.37 2.93 -19.89
N ASP A 118 -0.87 2.98 -21.13
CA ASP A 118 -2.31 3.07 -21.42
C ASP A 118 -3.06 1.79 -21.06
N ASP A 119 -2.33 0.66 -20.93
CA ASP A 119 -2.86 -0.62 -20.47
C ASP A 119 -2.90 -0.73 -18.93
N VAL A 120 -2.43 0.29 -18.21
CA VAL A 120 -2.37 0.34 -16.75
C VAL A 120 -3.41 1.31 -16.23
N GLU A 121 -4.21 0.87 -15.26
CA GLU A 121 -5.20 1.75 -14.64
C GLU A 121 -4.51 2.97 -13.99
N GLY A 122 -5.01 4.17 -14.33
CA GLY A 122 -4.42 5.44 -13.93
C GLY A 122 -3.16 5.83 -14.72
N GLY A 123 -2.68 4.98 -15.62
CA GLY A 123 -1.50 5.22 -16.46
C GLY A 123 -0.23 5.51 -15.66
N LEU A 124 0.73 6.17 -16.34
CA LEU A 124 1.98 6.60 -15.72
C LEU A 124 1.73 7.53 -14.51
N ALA A 125 0.80 8.47 -14.64
CA ALA A 125 0.44 9.41 -13.56
C ALA A 125 0.04 8.66 -12.29
N GLY A 126 -0.86 7.69 -12.42
CA GLY A 126 -1.42 6.95 -11.32
C GLY A 126 -0.40 6.06 -10.60
N VAL A 127 0.55 5.44 -11.32
CA VAL A 127 1.60 4.62 -10.69
C VAL A 127 2.71 5.47 -10.06
N VAL A 128 3.04 6.62 -10.65
CA VAL A 128 4.01 7.56 -10.08
C VAL A 128 3.49 8.16 -8.79
N GLU A 129 2.19 8.47 -8.74
CA GLU A 129 1.51 8.85 -7.50
C GLU A 129 1.75 7.79 -6.41
N VAL A 130 1.52 6.50 -6.69
CA VAL A 130 1.80 5.42 -5.73
C VAL A 130 3.24 5.46 -5.23
N ALA A 131 4.22 5.63 -6.12
CA ALA A 131 5.63 5.66 -5.74
C ALA A 131 6.01 6.88 -4.91
N VAL A 132 5.43 8.05 -5.21
CA VAL A 132 5.63 9.28 -4.44
C VAL A 132 5.05 9.11 -3.04
N ILE A 133 3.77 8.69 -2.95
CA ILE A 133 3.12 8.49 -1.65
C ILE A 133 3.84 7.44 -0.81
N ARG A 134 4.30 6.34 -1.42
CA ARG A 134 5.12 5.34 -0.73
C ARG A 134 6.40 5.96 -0.16
N ASN A 135 7.08 6.82 -0.91
CA ASN A 135 8.32 7.45 -0.45
C ASN A 135 8.06 8.41 0.73
N LEU A 136 6.96 9.17 0.70
CA LEU A 136 6.55 10.03 1.82
C LEU A 136 6.31 9.20 3.09
N VAL A 137 5.59 8.08 2.97
CA VAL A 137 5.37 7.13 4.07
C VAL A 137 6.69 6.62 4.66
N VAL A 138 7.66 6.27 3.82
CA VAL A 138 8.95 5.72 4.26
C VAL A 138 9.83 6.79 4.91
N HIS A 139 9.78 8.04 4.43
CA HIS A 139 10.68 9.10 4.88
C HIS A 139 10.11 10.00 5.97
N GLY A 140 8.80 9.90 6.27
CA GLY A 140 8.18 10.52 7.44
C GLY A 140 7.30 11.76 7.18
N PRO A 141 7.57 12.67 6.23
CA PRO A 141 6.66 13.77 5.96
C PRO A 141 5.54 13.31 5.01
N LEU A 142 4.31 13.22 5.49
CA LEU A 142 3.11 13.09 4.66
C LEU A 142 2.69 14.44 4.05
N THR A 143 3.67 15.16 3.49
CA THR A 143 3.48 16.43 2.83
C THR A 143 4.26 16.42 1.53
N ILE A 144 3.62 16.83 0.43
CA ILE A 144 4.24 16.84 -0.88
C ILE A 144 5.29 17.96 -0.93
N ASP A 145 6.56 17.59 -1.09
CA ASP A 145 7.63 18.56 -1.31
C ASP A 145 7.73 18.99 -2.79
N ALA A 146 8.54 20.01 -3.06
CA ALA A 146 8.72 20.54 -4.42
C ALA A 146 9.27 19.49 -5.40
N ALA A 147 10.10 18.55 -4.93
CA ALA A 147 10.67 17.48 -5.74
C ALA A 147 9.59 16.46 -6.15
N SER A 148 8.75 16.06 -5.20
CA SER A 148 7.61 15.15 -5.39
C SER A 148 6.57 15.78 -6.32
N ALA A 149 6.19 17.04 -6.11
CA ALA A 149 5.29 17.77 -6.98
C ALA A 149 5.81 17.88 -8.43
N LYS A 150 7.12 18.10 -8.60
CA LYS A 150 7.75 18.09 -9.93
C LYS A 150 7.68 16.71 -10.58
N ARG A 151 7.91 15.64 -9.82
CA ARG A 151 7.82 14.25 -10.31
C ARG A 151 6.40 13.88 -10.72
N LEU A 152 5.40 14.25 -9.90
CA LEU A 152 3.98 14.06 -10.18
C LEU A 152 3.54 14.78 -11.47
N ARG A 153 3.87 16.08 -11.60
CA ARG A 153 3.55 16.86 -12.80
C ARG A 153 4.20 16.31 -14.06
N LYS A 154 5.46 15.87 -13.97
CA LYS A 154 6.16 15.22 -15.10
C LYS A 154 5.44 13.94 -15.57
N ALA A 155 4.82 13.21 -14.64
CA ALA A 155 4.06 12.00 -14.94
C ALA A 155 2.62 12.29 -15.41
N GLY A 156 2.18 13.55 -15.40
CA GLY A 156 0.82 13.96 -15.77
C GLY A 156 -0.19 13.96 -14.61
N CYS A 157 0.26 13.80 -13.37
CA CYS A 157 -0.61 13.95 -12.20
C CYS A 157 -0.85 15.43 -11.89
N THR A 158 -2.12 15.81 -11.79
CA THR A 158 -2.57 17.20 -11.54
C THR A 158 -3.38 17.36 -10.26
N THR A 159 -3.57 16.27 -9.51
CA THR A 159 -4.40 16.23 -8.29
C THR A 159 -3.66 16.58 -7.02
N LEU A 160 -2.32 16.62 -7.05
CA LEU A 160 -1.45 16.87 -5.91
C LEU A 160 -0.35 17.87 -6.31
N ASP A 161 -0.11 18.88 -5.48
CA ASP A 161 0.94 19.88 -5.63
C ASP A 161 1.74 20.09 -4.33
N ALA A 162 2.80 20.90 -4.40
CA ALA A 162 3.68 21.15 -3.27
C ALA A 162 2.93 21.81 -2.10
N GLY A 163 3.11 21.27 -0.90
CA GLY A 163 2.44 21.70 0.33
C GLY A 163 1.19 20.89 0.68
N ASP A 164 0.68 20.07 -0.24
CA ASP A 164 -0.49 19.24 0.04
C ASP A 164 -0.17 18.20 1.12
N GLN A 165 -1.09 18.06 2.07
CA GLN A 165 -1.05 17.00 3.07
C GLN A 165 -1.68 15.72 2.51
N VAL A 166 -0.98 14.61 2.71
CA VAL A 166 -1.45 13.30 2.29
C VAL A 166 -2.12 12.62 3.46
N VAL A 167 -3.42 12.37 3.33
CA VAL A 167 -4.17 11.52 4.25
C VAL A 167 -4.24 10.12 3.66
N LEU A 168 -3.90 9.11 4.47
CA LEU A 168 -3.94 7.71 4.08
C LEU A 168 -4.99 6.95 4.87
N ASP A 169 -5.93 6.36 4.15
CA ASP A 169 -6.84 5.34 4.66
C ASP A 169 -6.75 4.06 3.82
N LEU A 170 -7.48 3.03 4.25
CA LEU A 170 -7.46 1.72 3.59
C LEU A 170 -8.09 1.73 2.19
N ASP A 171 -8.98 2.67 1.90
CA ASP A 171 -9.68 2.74 0.63
C ASP A 171 -8.80 3.41 -0.45
N ILE A 172 -8.14 4.52 -0.10
CA ILE A 172 -7.09 5.16 -0.90
C ILE A 172 -5.98 4.16 -1.21
N VAL A 173 -5.48 3.46 -0.19
CA VAL A 173 -4.44 2.44 -0.39
C VAL A 173 -4.97 1.24 -1.19
N GLY A 174 -6.25 0.91 -1.07
CA GLY A 174 -6.93 -0.06 -1.94
C GLY A 174 -6.77 0.30 -3.42
N GLY A 175 -7.01 1.57 -3.78
CA GLY A 175 -6.78 2.11 -5.12
C GLY A 175 -5.33 1.99 -5.58
N TYR A 176 -4.37 2.38 -4.74
CA TYR A 176 -2.94 2.25 -5.07
C TYR A 176 -2.50 0.81 -5.28
N ARG A 177 -2.97 -0.10 -4.43
CA ARG A 177 -2.70 -1.54 -4.57
C ARG A 177 -3.32 -2.09 -5.85
N HIS A 178 -4.50 -1.59 -6.25
CA HIS A 178 -5.13 -1.98 -7.49
C HIS A 178 -4.30 -1.56 -8.71
N ARG A 179 -3.81 -0.31 -8.75
CA ARG A 179 -2.91 0.17 -9.82
C ARG A 179 -1.62 -0.65 -9.92
N LEU A 180 -0.98 -0.95 -8.79
CA LEU A 180 0.21 -1.83 -8.75
C LEU A 180 -0.10 -3.23 -9.29
N ARG A 181 -1.24 -3.80 -8.91
CA ARG A 181 -1.69 -5.08 -9.44
C ARG A 181 -1.90 -5.01 -10.96
N HIS A 182 -2.57 -3.97 -11.46
CA HIS A 182 -2.82 -3.81 -12.90
C HIS A 182 -1.51 -3.66 -13.69
N LEU A 183 -0.52 -2.95 -13.14
CA LEU A 183 0.83 -2.86 -13.71
C LEU A 183 1.50 -4.24 -13.84
N LEU A 184 1.46 -5.07 -12.79
CA LEU A 184 2.03 -6.42 -12.84
C LEU A 184 1.30 -7.29 -13.89
N GLU A 185 -0.03 -7.20 -13.93
CA GLU A 185 -0.86 -7.94 -14.88
C GLU A 185 -0.58 -7.50 -16.33
N ALA A 186 -0.54 -6.20 -16.61
CA ALA A 186 -0.14 -5.65 -17.91
C ALA A 186 1.30 -6.01 -18.28
N GLY A 187 2.18 -6.15 -17.29
CA GLY A 187 3.56 -6.64 -17.39
C GLY A 187 3.73 -8.13 -17.64
N GLY A 188 2.66 -8.86 -17.95
CA GLY A 188 2.73 -10.30 -18.25
C GLY A 188 2.85 -11.21 -17.02
N LEU A 189 2.61 -10.68 -15.82
CA LEU A 189 2.64 -11.43 -14.57
C LEU A 189 1.26 -11.93 -14.14
N LYS A 190 0.26 -11.92 -15.02
CA LYS A 190 -1.11 -12.42 -14.73
C LYS A 190 -1.08 -13.83 -14.15
N ARG A 191 -1.97 -14.09 -13.19
CA ARG A 191 -2.23 -15.44 -12.69
C ARG A 191 -2.83 -16.27 -13.84
N LYS A 192 -2.28 -17.44 -14.13
CA LYS A 192 -2.96 -18.40 -15.01
C LYS A 192 -4.33 -18.71 -14.41
N ARG A 193 -5.40 -18.46 -15.17
CA ARG A 193 -6.74 -18.94 -14.83
C ARG A 193 -6.64 -20.47 -14.75
N ARG A 194 -7.08 -21.08 -13.64
CA ARG A 194 -7.26 -22.54 -13.62
C ARG A 194 -8.23 -22.87 -14.74
N ALA A 195 -7.80 -23.70 -15.70
CA ALA A 195 -8.74 -24.40 -16.55
C ALA A 195 -9.63 -25.22 -15.60
N GLY A 196 -10.94 -24.97 -15.66
CA GLY A 196 -11.93 -25.70 -14.89
C GLY A 196 -11.99 -27.16 -15.29
#